data_AF-A0A381PGB6-F1
#
_entry.id   AF-A0A381PGB6-F1
#
_cell.length_a   1.000
_cell.length_b   1.000
_cell.length_c   1.000
_cell.angle_alpha   90.00
_cell.angle_beta   90.00
_cell.angle_gamma   90.00
#
_symmetry.space_group_name_H-M   'P 1'
#
loop_
_entity.id
_entity.type
_entity.pdbx_description
1 polymer ?
#
loop_
_entity_poly.entity_id
_entity_poly.type
_entity_poly.pdbx_seq_one_letter_code
_entity_poly.pdbx_strand_id
1 'polypeptide(L)' 'MNEIELKTRLDENLDALQNLKFQQALQQLEDATLIGKTKKEIAQIKTVLHEYKLGIRGTKDNNA' A
#
# COMPACT_ATOMS: atom_id res chain seq x y z
N MET A 1 -8.29 -1.31 -11.96
CA MET A 1 -6.99 -0.83 -11.44
C MET A 1 -5.91 -1.59 -12.15
N ASN A 2 -5.06 -0.88 -12.89
CA ASN A 2 -3.93 -1.48 -13.58
C ASN A 2 -2.81 -1.81 -12.58
N GLU A 3 -1.97 -2.80 -12.85
CA GLU A 3 -0.81 -3.15 -11.99
C GLU A 3 0.13 -1.94 -11.83
N ILE A 4 0.23 -1.11 -12.87
CA ILE A 4 1.01 0.14 -12.88
C ILE A 4 0.46 1.14 -11.85
N GLU A 5 -0.86 1.34 -11.83
CA GLU A 5 -1.52 2.27 -10.91
C GLU A 5 -1.35 1.84 -9.44
N LEU A 6 -1.40 0.52 -9.18
CA LEU A 6 -1.13 -0.03 -7.85
C LEU A 6 0.32 0.18 -7.42
N LYS A 7 1.29 0.08 -8.34
CA LYS A 7 2.70 0.38 -8.06
C LYS A 7 2.90 1.86 -7.77
N THR A 8 2.32 2.75 -8.56
CA THR A 8 2.40 4.20 -8.30
C THR A 8 1.83 4.54 -6.92
N ARG A 9 0.66 4.02 -6.58
CA ARG A 9 0.05 4.24 -5.26
C ARG A 9 0.86 3.62 -4.11
N LEU A 10 1.56 2.51 -4.37
CA LEU A 10 2.47 1.91 -3.40
C LEU A 10 3.64 2.86 -3.10
N ASP A 11 4.23 3.46 -4.13
CA ASP A 11 5.36 4.38 -4.00
C ASP A 11 4.93 5.67 -3.26
N GLU A 12 3.80 6.26 -3.63
CA GLU A 12 3.22 7.41 -2.94
C GLU A 12 3.00 7.14 -1.44
N ASN A 13 2.47 5.95 -1.10
CA ASN A 13 2.27 5.55 0.29
C ASN A 13 3.58 5.30 1.04
N LEU A 14 4.62 4.83 0.36
CA LEU A 14 5.96 4.68 0.96
C LEU A 14 6.58 6.05 1.26
N ASP A 15 6.46 7.00 0.34
CA ASP A 15 6.92 8.39 0.55
C ASP A 15 6.15 9.07 1.69
N ALA A 16 4.82 8.90 1.73
CA ALA A 16 4.00 9.37 2.84
C ALA A 16 4.43 8.75 4.18
N LEU A 17 4.71 7.45 4.21
CA LEU A 17 5.20 6.77 5.42
C LEU A 17 6.56 7.32 5.86
N GLN A 18 7.45 7.64 4.92
CA GLN A 18 8.75 8.23 5.22
C GLN A 18 8.58 9.63 5.82
N ASN A 19 7.70 10.46 5.25
CA ASN A 19 7.36 11.78 5.79
C ASN A 19 6.78 11.70 7.21
N LEU A 20 5.85 10.77 7.46
CA LEU A 20 5.30 10.55 8.79
C LEU A 20 6.36 10.11 9.81
N LYS A 21 7.33 9.28 9.40
CA LYS A 21 8.47 8.91 10.26
C LYS A 21 9.38 10.09 10.56
N PHE A 22 9.61 10.99 9.60
CA PHE A 22 10.37 12.21 9.85
C PHE A 22 9.64 13.12 10.84
N GLN A 23 8.35 13.35 10.64
CA GLN A 23 7.52 14.11 11.58
C GLN A 23 7.54 13.48 12.99
N GLN A 24 7.49 12.14 13.07
CA GLN A 24 7.60 11.42 14.34
C GLN A 24 8.96 11.67 15.02
N ALA A 25 10.05 11.57 14.26
CA ALA A 25 11.40 11.78 14.78
C ALA A 25 11.63 13.23 15.26
N LEU A 26 11.00 14.20 14.59
CA LEU A 26 11.01 15.61 14.97
C LEU A 26 10.01 15.97 16.09
N GLN A 27 9.25 14.99 16.60
CA GLN A 27 8.14 15.21 17.56
C GLN A 27 7.06 16.18 17.05
N GLN A 28 6.92 16.31 15.73
CA GLN A 28 5.92 17.15 15.05
C GLN A 28 4.69 16.36 14.58
N LEU A 29 4.60 15.09 14.94
CA LEU A 29 3.51 14.23 14.49
C LEU A 29 2.25 14.43 15.33
N GLU A 30 1.20 14.97 14.70
CA GLU A 30 -0.11 15.19 15.34
C GLU A 30 -0.88 13.87 15.57
N ASP A 31 -0.85 12.96 14.60
CA ASP A 31 -1.57 11.68 14.66
C ASP A 31 -0.66 10.49 14.31
N ALA A 32 -0.25 9.75 15.35
CA ALA A 32 0.53 8.52 15.20
C ALA A 32 -0.24 7.35 14.57
N THR A 33 -1.58 7.39 14.54
CA THR A 33 -2.40 6.35 13.91
C THR A 33 -2.23 6.33 12.40
N LEU A 34 -1.87 7.47 11.78
CA LEU A 34 -1.60 7.57 10.35
C LEU A 34 -0.50 6.62 9.91
N ILE A 35 0.58 6.48 10.70
CA ILE A 35 1.67 5.53 10.40
C ILE A 35 1.13 4.10 10.32
N GLY A 36 0.25 3.72 11.24
CA GLY A 36 -0.39 2.40 11.25
C GLY A 36 -1.28 2.18 10.03
N LYS A 37 -2.10 3.18 9.67
CA LYS A 37 -2.99 3.15 8.50
C LYS A 37 -2.20 3.04 7.21
N THR A 38 -1.20 3.89 7.00
CA THR A 38 -0.35 3.88 5.79
C THR A 38 0.39 2.55 5.64
N LYS A 39 0.92 1.97 6.73
CA LYS A 39 1.52 0.62 6.71
C LYS A 39 0.52 -0.46 6.29
N LYS A 40 -0.72 -0.38 6.77
CA LYS A 40 -1.79 -1.32 6.41
C LYS A 40 -2.15 -1.20 4.93
N GLU A 41 -2.26 0.01 4.40
CA GLU A 41 -2.52 0.25 2.98
C GLU A 41 -1.39 -0.30 2.10
N ILE A 42 -0.12 -0.05 2.46
CA ILE A 42 1.04 -0.64 1.79
C ILE A 42 0.95 -2.17 1.75
N ALA A 43 0.60 -2.79 2.88
CA ALA A 43 0.47 -4.25 2.96
C ALA A 43 -0.67 -4.77 2.06
N GLN A 44 -1.81 -4.07 2.01
CA GLN A 44 -2.92 -4.42 1.13
C GLN A 44 -2.52 -4.33 -0.33
N ILE A 45 -1.90 -3.23 -0.77
CA ILE A 45 -1.46 -3.05 -2.16
C ILE A 45 -0.45 -4.12 -2.55
N LYS A 46 0.53 -4.42 -1.68
CA LYS A 46 1.51 -5.50 -1.90
C LYS A 46 0.83 -6.87 -2.03
N THR A 47 -0.19 -7.13 -1.22
CA THR A 47 -0.97 -8.38 -1.28
C THR A 47 -1.67 -8.50 -2.63
N VAL A 48 -2.36 -7.45 -3.07
CA VAL A 48 -3.03 -7.43 -4.39
C VAL A 48 -2.03 -7.63 -5.53
N LEU A 49 -0.88 -6.94 -5.50
CA LEU A 49 0.18 -7.14 -6.50
C LEU A 49 0.71 -8.57 -6.50
N HIS A 50 0.80 -9.20 -5.32
CA HIS A 50 1.22 -10.60 -5.20
C HIS A 50 0.16 -11.57 -5.73
N GLU A 51 -1.13 -11.33 -5.46
CA GLU A 51 -2.25 -12.10 -6.03
C GLU A 51 -2.28 -12.04 -7.56
N TYR A 52 -1.95 -10.87 -8.14
CA TYR A 52 -1.78 -10.73 -9.59
C TYR A 52 -0.60 -11.57 -10.10
N LYS A 53 0.56 -11.51 -9.42
CA LYS A 53 1.73 -12.33 -9.77
C LYS A 53 1.47 -13.84 -9.65
N LEU A 54 0.69 -14.26 -8.68
CA LEU A 54 0.30 -15.66 -8.48
C LEU A 54 -0.81 -16.12 -9.45
N GLY A 55 -1.36 -15.22 -10.26
CA GLY A 55 -2.47 -15.54 -11.17
C GLY A 55 -3.81 -15.82 -10.48
N ILE A 56 -3.87 -15.72 -9.14
CA ILE A 56 -5.08 -15.93 -8.33
C ILE A 56 -6.18 -14.92 -8.73
N ARG A 57 -5.75 -13.71 -9.09
CA ARG A 57 -6.65 -12.63 -9.52
C ARG A 57 -6.75 -12.48 -11.04
N GLY A 58 -6.09 -13.35 -11.80
CA GLY A 58 -6.16 -13.48 -13.26
C GLY A 58 -6.95 -14.70 -13.76
N THR A 59 -7.53 -15.49 -12.84
CA THR A 59 -8.28 -16.72 -13.16
C THR A 59 -9.58 -16.82 -12.34
N LYS A 60 -10.37 -15.74 -12.33
CA LYS A 60 -11.79 -15.81 -11.94
C LYS A 60 -12.70 -15.23 -13.01
N ASP A 61 -12.43 -15.60 -14.26
CA ASP A 61 -13.46 -15.82 -15.27
C ASP A 61 -13.34 -17.28 -15.64
N ASN A 62 -14.23 -18.12 -15.12
CA ASN A 62 -14.71 -19.42 -15.63
C ASN A 62 -15.30 -20.25 -14.47
N ASN A 63 -16.61 -20.49 -14.58
CA ASN A 63 -17.48 -21.34 -13.76
C ASN A 63 -18.13 -20.71 -12.53
N ALA A 64 -19.22 -19.98 -12.78
CA ALA A 64 -20.52 -20.28 -12.16
C ALA A 64 -21.61 -20.17 -13.23
#